data_AF-Q9HJL1-F1
#
_entry.id   AF-Q9HJL1-F1
#
_cell.length_a   1.000
_cell.length_b   1.000
_cell.length_c   1.000
_cell.angle_alpha   90.00
_cell.angle_beta   90.00
_cell.angle_gamma   90.00
#
_symmetry.space_group_name_H-M   'P 1'
#
loop_
_entity.id
_entity.type
_entity.pdbx_description
1 polymer ?
#
loop_
_entity_poly.entity_id
_entity_poly.type
_entity_poly.pdbx_seq_one_letter_code
_entity_poly.pdbx_strand_id
1 'polypeptide(L)'
;MTLCAMYNISMAGSHPTTICVVMDRFLESFSELYDIIDENDTDVMMDFISRFARTDEIMPEDKTVGFVVVNADKKLMSVSFSDIDENMKKVIKATAEKFKNKGFKVETDM
;
A
#
# COMPACT_ATOMS: atom_id res chain seq x y z
N MET A 1 8.21 19.13 -4.40
CA MET A 1 7.81 18.39 -3.19
C MET A 1 6.82 17.34 -3.61
N THR A 2 7.25 16.09 -3.66
CA THR A 2 6.39 14.94 -3.93
C THR A 2 5.99 14.30 -2.61
N LEU A 3 4.70 14.02 -2.43
CA LEU A 3 4.16 13.28 -1.30
C LEU A 3 3.97 11.82 -1.70
N CYS A 4 4.39 10.89 -0.86
CA CYS A 4 4.13 9.47 -1.12
C CYS A 4 3.72 8.69 0.12
N ALA A 5 3.05 7.57 -0.13
CA ALA A 5 2.80 6.52 0.83
C ALA A 5 3.84 5.41 0.63
N MET A 6 4.48 4.98 1.72
CA MET A 6 5.45 3.90 1.73
C MET A 6 4.75 2.56 1.93
N TYR A 7 4.87 1.67 0.96
CA TYR A 7 4.35 0.32 1.03
C TYR A 7 5.45 -0.61 1.49
N ASN A 8 5.19 -1.43 2.50
CA ASN A 8 6.03 -2.55 2.90
C ASN A 8 5.23 -3.84 2.70
N ILE A 9 5.56 -4.60 1.66
CA ILE A 9 4.76 -5.73 1.19
C ILE A 9 5.56 -7.01 1.40
N SER A 10 4.99 -7.93 2.15
CA SER A 10 5.52 -9.28 2.36
C SER A 10 4.50 -10.31 1.86
N MET A 11 4.87 -11.09 0.85
CA MET A 11 4.08 -12.20 0.31
C MET A 11 4.82 -13.52 0.45
N ALA A 12 4.07 -14.63 0.49
CA ALA A 12 4.67 -15.95 0.50
C ALA A 12 5.52 -16.16 -0.77
N GLY A 13 6.72 -16.71 -0.62
CA GLY A 13 7.61 -17.00 -1.77
C GLY A 13 8.30 -15.78 -2.41
N SER A 14 8.05 -14.55 -1.92
CA SER A 14 8.70 -13.34 -2.44
C SER A 14 9.53 -12.62 -1.37
N HIS A 15 10.56 -11.90 -1.80
CA HIS A 15 11.34 -11.04 -0.92
C HIS A 15 10.50 -9.83 -0.48
N PRO A 16 10.51 -9.46 0.82
CA PRO A 16 9.85 -8.26 1.28
C PRO A 16 10.28 -7.05 0.47
N THR A 17 9.31 -6.33 -0.09
CA THR A 17 9.56 -5.22 -0.98
C THR A 17 9.02 -3.94 -0.40
N THR A 18 9.80 -2.87 -0.53
CA THR A 18 9.40 -1.53 -0.11
C THR A 18 9.34 -0.61 -1.31
N ILE A 19 8.19 0.05 -1.53
CA ILE A 19 8.00 1.02 -2.62
C ILE A 19 7.39 2.31 -2.08
N CYS A 20 7.70 3.42 -2.73
CA CYS A 20 7.05 4.71 -2.50
C CYS A 20 6.04 4.92 -3.63
N VAL A 21 4.77 5.13 -3.29
CA VAL A 21 3.70 5.40 -4.26
C VAL A 21 3.23 6.84 -4.08
N VAL A 22 3.31 7.63 -5.14
CA VAL A 22 2.86 9.03 -5.14
C VAL A 22 1.38 9.13 -4.75
N MET A 23 1.02 10.13 -3.95
CA MET A 23 -0.34 10.23 -3.38
C MET A 23 -1.44 10.29 -4.43
N ASP A 24 -1.18 10.87 -5.61
CA ASP A 24 -2.15 10.94 -6.71
C ASP A 24 -2.56 9.55 -7.24
N ARG A 25 -1.71 8.53 -7.02
CA ARG A 25 -1.92 7.15 -7.47
C ARG A 25 -2.17 6.18 -6.33
N PHE A 26 -2.19 6.68 -5.10
CA PHE A 26 -2.31 5.84 -3.92
C PHE A 26 -3.64 5.08 -3.85
N LEU A 27 -4.78 5.71 -4.18
CA LEU A 27 -6.08 5.02 -4.12
C LEU A 27 -6.19 3.91 -5.18
N GLU A 28 -5.62 4.16 -6.37
CA GLU A 28 -5.53 3.18 -7.46
C GLU A 28 -4.68 1.98 -7.00
N SER A 29 -3.46 2.24 -6.51
CA SER A 29 -2.55 1.19 -6.07
C SER A 29 -3.07 0.43 -4.85
N PHE A 30 -3.76 1.10 -3.91
CA PHE A 30 -4.31 0.44 -2.73
C PHE A 30 -5.48 -0.47 -3.07
N SER A 31 -6.32 -0.06 -4.03
CA SER A 31 -7.38 -0.93 -4.56
C SER A 31 -6.79 -2.12 -5.29
N GLU A 32 -5.75 -1.93 -6.10
CA GLU A 32 -5.17 -3.04 -6.86
C GLU A 32 -4.38 -4.01 -5.97
N LEU A 33 -3.71 -3.49 -4.93
CA LEU A 33 -3.08 -4.33 -3.92
C LEU A 33 -4.10 -5.32 -3.31
N TYR A 34 -5.35 -4.89 -3.11
CA TYR A 34 -6.41 -5.78 -2.63
C TYR A 34 -6.68 -6.95 -3.58
N ASP A 35 -6.65 -6.69 -4.88
CA ASP A 35 -6.95 -7.71 -5.88
C ASP A 35 -5.82 -8.76 -5.93
N ILE A 36 -4.57 -8.30 -5.91
CA ILE A 36 -3.39 -9.17 -6.09
C ILE A 36 -2.85 -9.82 -4.82
N ILE A 37 -3.24 -9.38 -3.61
CA ILE A 37 -2.56 -9.83 -2.37
C ILE A 37 -2.67 -11.34 -2.08
N ASP A 38 -3.65 -12.01 -2.68
CA ASP A 38 -3.82 -13.47 -2.54
C ASP A 38 -3.21 -14.24 -3.72
N GLU A 39 -2.72 -13.54 -4.74
CA GLU A 39 -2.05 -14.16 -5.87
C GLU A 39 -0.66 -14.59 -5.44
N ASN A 40 -0.43 -15.89 -5.35
CA ASN A 40 0.89 -16.45 -5.04
C ASN A 40 1.79 -16.45 -6.28
N ASP A 41 1.91 -15.27 -6.91
CA ASP A 41 2.65 -15.06 -8.14
C ASP A 41 3.54 -13.82 -8.02
N THR A 42 4.85 -14.04 -8.11
CA THR A 42 5.86 -12.99 -8.03
C THR A 42 5.78 -12.04 -9.22
N ASP A 43 5.42 -12.52 -10.41
CA ASP A 43 5.37 -11.69 -11.62
C ASP A 43 4.26 -10.64 -11.50
N VAL A 44 3.11 -11.00 -10.93
CA VAL A 44 2.00 -10.08 -10.64
C VAL A 44 2.42 -8.98 -9.66
N MET A 45 3.18 -9.34 -8.62
CA MET A 45 3.72 -8.35 -7.68
C MET A 45 4.76 -7.43 -8.36
N MET A 46 5.60 -7.96 -9.24
CA MET A 46 6.57 -7.16 -9.99
C MET A 46 5.87 -6.21 -10.97
N ASP A 47 4.77 -6.63 -11.59
CA ASP A 47 3.92 -5.79 -12.44
C ASP A 47 3.21 -4.69 -11.64
N PHE A 48 2.79 -4.96 -10.40
CA PHE A 48 2.27 -3.95 -9.49
C PHE A 48 3.35 -2.92 -9.13
N ILE A 49 4.54 -3.39 -8.74
CA ILE A 49 5.68 -2.54 -8.39
C ILE A 49 6.06 -1.66 -9.59
N SER A 50 6.22 -2.22 -10.78
CA SER A 50 6.63 -1.45 -11.96
C SER A 50 5.62 -0.36 -12.34
N ARG A 51 4.33 -0.59 -12.08
CA ARG A 51 3.28 0.38 -12.36
C ARG A 51 3.17 1.47 -11.32
N PHE A 52 3.39 1.20 -10.03
CA PHE A 52 3.10 2.18 -8.96
C PHE A 52 4.32 2.70 -8.22
N ALA A 53 5.44 1.99 -8.25
CA ALA A 53 6.66 2.45 -7.63
C ALA A 53 7.14 3.72 -8.33
N ARG A 54 7.46 4.72 -7.51
CA ARG A 54 8.15 5.92 -7.94
C ARG A 54 9.51 5.55 -8.54
N THR A 55 9.84 6.11 -9.71
CA THR A 55 11.08 5.83 -10.46
C THR A 55 11.99 7.05 -10.62
N ASP A 56 11.49 8.25 -10.34
CA ASP A 56 12.29 9.46 -10.29
C ASP A 56 13.15 9.52 -9.02
N GLU A 57 14.21 10.31 -9.10
CA GLU A 57 15.15 10.50 -8.01
C GLU A 57 14.45 11.09 -6.77
N ILE A 58 14.71 10.50 -5.60
CA ILE A 58 14.18 10.98 -4.33
C ILE A 58 14.95 12.23 -3.93
N MET A 59 14.23 13.34 -3.78
CA MET A 59 14.80 14.63 -3.39
C MET A 59 14.66 14.86 -1.87
N PRO A 60 15.55 15.66 -1.25
CA PRO A 60 15.49 15.96 0.19
C PRO A 60 14.18 16.59 0.66
N GLU A 61 13.48 17.31 -0.21
CA GLU A 61 12.19 17.93 0.08
C GLU A 61 10.98 16.98 -0.01
N ASP A 62 11.17 15.75 -0.49
CA ASP A 62 10.09 14.78 -0.61
C ASP A 62 9.67 14.25 0.77
N LYS A 63 8.38 13.95 0.93
CA LYS A 63 7.81 13.55 2.22
C LYS A 63 7.01 12.26 2.11
N THR A 64 7.26 11.35 3.04
CA THR A 64 6.37 10.23 3.31
C THR A 64 5.24 10.69 4.22
N VAL A 65 4.00 10.54 3.78
CA VAL A 65 2.79 10.98 4.51
C VAL A 65 1.92 9.83 4.98
N GLY A 66 2.26 8.61 4.60
CA GLY A 66 1.62 7.41 5.10
C GLY A 66 2.39 6.14 4.85
N PHE A 67 1.92 5.09 5.51
CA PHE A 67 2.50 3.75 5.48
C PHE A 67 1.41 2.72 5.23
N VAL A 68 1.69 1.78 4.33
CA VAL A 68 0.88 0.60 4.08
C VAL A 68 1.77 -0.61 4.33
N VAL A 69 1.54 -1.31 5.44
CA VAL A 69 2.28 -2.52 5.79
C VAL A 69 1.37 -3.71 5.57
N VAL A 70 1.78 -4.65 4.73
CA VAL A 70 1.01 -5.87 4.46
C VAL A 70 1.90 -7.09 4.58
N ASN A 71 1.40 -8.07 5.32
CA ASN A 71 1.96 -9.40 5.38
C ASN A 71 0.86 -10.40 5.00
N ALA A 72 0.93 -10.92 3.78
CA ALA A 72 -0.08 -11.83 3.23
C ALA A 72 -0.07 -13.18 3.95
N ASP A 73 1.12 -13.69 4.29
CA ASP A 73 1.31 -14.98 4.98
C ASP A 73 0.70 -14.95 6.40
N LYS A 74 0.94 -13.86 7.15
CA LYS A 74 0.37 -13.64 8.48
C LYS A 74 -1.03 -13.03 8.47
N LYS A 75 -1.59 -12.76 7.28
CA LYS A 75 -2.87 -12.05 7.10
C LYS A 75 -2.95 -10.80 7.98
N LEU A 76 -1.96 -9.92 7.87
CA LEU A 76 -1.89 -8.66 8.62
C LEU A 76 -1.77 -7.48 7.66
N MET A 77 -2.55 -6.43 7.92
CA MET A 77 -2.48 -5.17 7.21
C MET A 77 -2.53 -4.01 8.21
N SER A 78 -1.66 -3.03 8.04
CA SER A 78 -1.69 -1.77 8.76
C SER A 78 -1.62 -0.62 7.77
N VAL A 79 -2.50 0.37 7.94
CA VAL A 79 -2.53 1.57 7.11
C VAL A 79 -2.51 2.79 8.03
N SER A 80 -1.48 3.62 7.90
CA SER A 80 -1.28 4.80 8.76
C SER A 80 -1.07 6.05 7.90
N PHE A 81 -1.79 7.12 8.19
CA PHE A 81 -1.64 8.43 7.55
C PHE A 81 -1.76 9.55 8.58
N SER A 82 -0.93 10.60 8.46
CA SER A 82 -0.91 11.69 9.45
C SER A 82 -1.71 12.93 9.04
N ASP A 83 -1.84 13.21 7.74
CA ASP A 83 -2.44 14.46 7.25
C ASP A 83 -3.08 14.27 5.86
N ILE A 84 -4.24 13.59 5.84
CA ILE A 84 -5.05 13.36 4.63
C ILE A 84 -6.48 13.85 4.84
N ASP A 85 -7.16 14.21 3.75
CA ASP A 85 -8.53 14.71 3.82
C ASP A 85 -9.56 13.62 4.20
N GLU A 86 -10.71 14.05 4.73
CA GLU A 86 -11.76 13.15 5.21
C GLU A 86 -12.37 12.25 4.13
N ASN A 87 -12.37 12.66 2.86
CA ASN A 87 -12.86 11.79 1.79
C ASN A 87 -11.85 10.68 1.52
N MET A 88 -10.56 11.00 1.47
CA MET A 88 -9.51 10.00 1.35
C MET A 88 -9.54 9.01 2.52
N LYS A 89 -9.68 9.48 3.77
CA LYS A 89 -9.83 8.61 4.95
C LYS A 89 -10.98 7.62 4.79
N LYS A 90 -12.15 8.08 4.33
CA LYS A 90 -13.31 7.20 4.10
C LYS A 90 -13.03 6.13 3.06
N VAL A 91 -12.41 6.49 1.93
CA VAL A 91 -12.08 5.54 0.87
C VAL A 91 -11.06 4.51 1.37
N ILE A 92 -10.01 4.95 2.07
CA ILE A 92 -9.02 4.02 2.63
C ILE A 92 -9.66 3.07 3.63
N LYS A 93 -10.47 3.58 4.57
CA LYS A 93 -11.18 2.73 5.54
C LYS A 93 -12.07 1.72 4.82
N ALA A 94 -12.85 2.15 3.83
CA ALA A 94 -13.70 1.26 3.06
C ALA A 94 -12.92 0.17 2.33
N THR A 95 -11.77 0.51 1.72
CA THR A 95 -10.90 -0.48 1.05
C THR A 95 -10.23 -1.40 2.06
N ALA A 96 -9.72 -0.87 3.19
CA ALA A 96 -9.09 -1.64 4.26
C ALA A 96 -10.08 -2.63 4.90
N GLU A 97 -11.36 -2.26 5.08
CA GLU A 97 -12.40 -3.18 5.55
C GLU A 97 -12.59 -4.39 4.62
N LYS A 98 -12.39 -4.24 3.30
CA LYS A 98 -12.46 -5.39 2.38
C LYS A 98 -11.38 -6.44 2.70
N PHE A 99 -10.21 -6.02 3.19
CA PHE A 99 -9.16 -6.97 3.60
C PHE A 99 -9.57 -7.78 4.82
N LYS A 100 -10.39 -7.24 5.74
CA LYS A 100 -10.95 -8.05 6.85
C LYS A 100 -11.80 -9.20 6.33
N ASN A 101 -12.57 -8.98 5.26
CA ASN A 101 -13.37 -10.04 4.62
C ASN A 101 -12.48 -11.13 3.98
N LYS A 102 -11.23 -10.81 3.63
CA LYS A 102 -10.19 -11.77 3.18
C LYS A 102 -9.42 -12.44 4.34
N GLY A 103 -9.85 -12.22 5.59
CA GLY A 103 -9.26 -12.79 6.79
C GLY A 103 -8.07 -12.01 7.37
N PHE A 104 -7.80 -10.80 6.89
CA PHE A 104 -6.71 -9.99 7.44
C PHE A 104 -7.10 -9.34 8.76
N LYS A 105 -6.17 -9.33 9.72
CA LYS A 105 -6.18 -8.37 10.83
C LYS A 105 -5.77 -7.00 10.28
N VAL A 106 -6.72 -6.06 10.28
CA VAL A 106 -6.54 -4.71 9.72
C VAL A 106 -6.47 -3.68 10.83
N GLU A 107 -5.41 -2.88 10.84
CA GLU A 107 -5.21 -1.73 11.71
C GLU A 107 -5.18 -0.45 10.87
N THR A 108 -5.94 0.57 11.28
CA THR A 108 -5.98 1.86 10.58
C THR A 108 -5.73 2.99 11.56
N ASP A 109 -4.75 3.84 11.28
CA ASP A 109 -4.40 5.04 12.05
C ASP A 109 -4.45 6.27 11.13
N MET A 110 -5.34 7.23 11.41
CA MET A 110 -5.72 8.31 10.47
C MET A 110 -6.15 9.59 11.16
#